data_AF-A0A1K2HYZ2-F1
#
_entry.id   AF-A0A1K2HYZ2-F1
#
_cell.length_a   1.000
_cell.length_b   1.000
_cell.length_c   1.000
_cell.angle_alpha   90.00
_cell.angle_beta   90.00
_cell.angle_gamma   90.00
#
_symmetry.space_group_name_H-M   'P 1'
#
loop_
_entity.id
_entity.type
_entity.pdbx_description
1 polymer ?
#
loop_
_entity_poly.entity_id
_entity_poly.type
_entity_poly.pdbx_seq_one_letter_code
_entity_poly.pdbx_strand_id
1 'polypeptide(L)' 'MSRTATPDEVIAFIASAARLGPDVDPDASLSAVGIDSLDFVDLLLSLETEYEASLPIEQMDDGMSLRAFAVWVSGQLR' A
#
# COMPACT_ATOMS: atom_id res chain seq x y z
N MET A 1 -17.09 7.87 -7.91
CA MET A 1 -17.06 8.87 -6.82
C MET A 1 -15.76 8.59 -6.11
N SER A 2 -14.72 9.43 -6.24
CA SER A 2 -13.41 9.13 -5.66
C SER A 2 -13.55 8.89 -4.16
N ARG A 3 -13.27 7.66 -3.72
CA ARG A 3 -13.36 7.28 -2.30
C ARG A 3 -12.10 7.78 -1.61
N THR A 4 -12.27 8.65 -0.63
CA THR A 4 -11.17 9.02 0.26
C THR A 4 -10.92 7.88 1.23
N ALA A 5 -9.66 7.48 1.41
CA ALA A 5 -9.27 6.47 2.39
C ALA A 5 -8.14 7.00 3.26
N THR A 6 -8.26 6.76 4.57
CA THR A 6 -7.25 7.08 5.56
C THR A 6 -6.04 6.15 5.43
N PRO A 7 -4.84 6.56 5.90
CA PRO A 7 -3.68 5.68 5.87
C PRO A 7 -3.91 4.36 6.59
N ASP A 8 -4.67 4.35 7.70
CA ASP A 8 -5.00 3.12 8.44
C ASP A 8 -5.89 2.17 7.62
N GLU A 9 -6.84 2.69 6.85
CA GLU A 9 -7.65 1.88 5.93
C GLU A 9 -6.80 1.28 4.80
N VAL A 10 -5.86 2.06 4.27
CA VAL A 10 -4.94 1.59 3.23
C VAL A 10 -3.99 0.53 3.79
N ILE A 11 -3.46 0.70 5.01
CA ILE A 11 -2.64 -0.31 5.70
C ILE A 11 -3.43 -1.61 5.86
N ALA A 12 -4.68 -1.53 6.32
CA ALA A 12 -5.53 -2.71 6.50
C ALA A 12 -5.80 -3.42 5.16
N PHE A 13 -6.04 -2.66 4.09
CA PHE A 13 -6.18 -3.21 2.75
C PHE A 13 -4.91 -3.92 2.29
N ILE A 14 -3.74 -3.27 2.45
CA ILE A 14 -2.46 -3.85 2.03
C ILE A 14 -2.16 -5.12 2.82
N ALA A 15 -2.34 -5.10 4.15
CA ALA A 15 -2.15 -6.27 4.98
C ALA A 15 -3.05 -7.43 4.55
N SER A 16 -4.30 -7.14 4.19
CA SER A 16 -5.22 -8.15 3.65
C SER A 16 -4.78 -8.66 2.26
N ALA A 17 -4.41 -7.77 1.35
CA ALA A 17 -4.04 -8.09 -0.03
C ALA A 17 -2.75 -8.93 -0.09
N ALA A 18 -1.74 -8.53 0.68
CA ALA A 18 -0.46 -9.23 0.81
C ALA A 18 -0.49 -10.41 1.80
N ARG A 19 -1.67 -10.73 2.37
CA ARG A 19 -1.86 -11.81 3.36
C ARG A 19 -0.88 -11.73 4.54
N LEU A 20 -0.59 -10.51 4.97
CA LEU A 20 0.25 -10.25 6.12
C LEU A 20 -0.47 -10.69 7.39
N GLY A 21 0.30 -11.15 8.39
CA GLY A 21 -0.25 -11.53 9.68
C GLY A 21 -0.91 -10.35 10.42
N PRO A 22 -1.72 -10.62 11.45
CA PRO A 22 -2.44 -9.59 12.21
C PRO A 22 -1.51 -8.63 12.97
N ASP A 23 -0.26 -9.01 13.21
CA ASP A 23 0.75 -8.24 13.95
C ASP A 23 1.79 -7.59 13.02
N VAL A 24 1.40 -7.21 11.80
CA VAL A 24 2.31 -6.51 10.89
C VAL A 24 2.73 -5.17 11.51
N ASP A 25 4.03 -4.92 11.58
CA ASP A 25 4.57 -3.64 12.01
C ASP A 25 4.43 -2.62 10.87
N PRO A 26 3.61 -1.56 11.03
CA PRO A 26 3.41 -0.55 9.98
C PRO A 26 4.66 0.28 9.71
N ASP A 27 5.64 0.29 10.62
CA ASP A 27 6.88 1.04 10.46
C ASP A 27 8.01 0.16 9.87
N ALA A 28 7.77 -1.14 9.68
CA ALA A 28 8.66 -2.03 8.95
C ALA A 28 8.64 -1.73 7.44
N SER A 29 9.76 -1.99 6.76
CA SER A 29 9.85 -1.84 5.31
C SER A 29 8.98 -2.85 4.57
N LEU A 30 8.51 -2.50 3.37
CA LEU A 30 7.73 -3.38 2.51
C LEU A 30 8.43 -4.74 2.31
N SER A 31 9.74 -4.72 2.04
CA SER A 31 10.52 -5.95 1.91
C SER A 31 10.65 -6.74 3.22
N ALA A 32 10.67 -6.07 4.38
CA ALA A 32 10.73 -6.75 5.67
C ALA A 32 9.42 -7.46 6.03
N VAL A 33 8.29 -6.96 5.52
CA VAL A 33 6.98 -7.63 5.66
C VAL A 33 6.71 -8.65 4.55
N GLY A 34 7.67 -8.87 3.64
CA GLY A 34 7.60 -9.88 2.60
C GLY A 34 6.92 -9.43 1.30
N ILE A 35 6.74 -8.13 1.10
CA ILE A 35 6.31 -7.56 -0.18
C ILE A 35 7.55 -7.35 -1.05
N ASP A 36 7.66 -8.14 -2.11
CA ASP A 36 8.70 -7.97 -3.12
C ASP A 36 8.27 -7.02 -4.26
N SER A 37 9.14 -6.82 -5.26
CA SER A 37 8.86 -5.94 -6.39
C SER A 37 7.66 -6.35 -7.23
N LEU A 38 7.36 -7.65 -7.32
CA LEU A 38 6.23 -8.17 -8.08
C LEU A 38 4.95 -8.03 -7.26
N ASP A 39 5.01 -8.38 -5.98
CA ASP A 39 3.90 -8.18 -5.04
C ASP A 39 3.50 -6.70 -4.97
N PHE A 40 4.47 -5.78 -5.03
CA PHE A 40 4.21 -4.35 -5.02
C PHE A 40 3.43 -3.88 -6.26
N VAL A 41 3.74 -4.41 -7.44
CA VAL A 41 2.99 -4.10 -8.68
C VAL A 41 1.56 -4.63 -8.58
N ASP A 42 1.39 -5.86 -8.12
CA ASP A 42 0.05 -6.45 -7.94
C ASP A 42 -0.76 -5.69 -6.87
N LEU A 43 -0.09 -5.22 -5.82
CA LEU A 43 -0.67 -4.39 -4.77
C LEU A 43 -1.14 -3.04 -5.31
N LEU A 44 -0.31 -2.37 -6.12
CA LEU A 44 -0.68 -1.11 -6.78
C LEU A 44 -1.90 -1.28 -7.67
N LEU A 45 -1.92 -2.31 -8.52
CA LEU A 45 -3.08 -2.60 -9.38
C LEU A 45 -4.36 -2.87 -8.58
N SER A 46 -4.23 -3.56 -7.44
CA SER A 46 -5.34 -3.82 -6.53
C SER A 46 -5.85 -2.52 -5.89
N LEU A 47 -4.96 -1.61 -5.49
CA LEU A 47 -5.30 -0.30 -4.94
C LEU A 47 -5.96 0.61 -5.99
N GLU A 48 -5.42 0.66 -7.21
CA GLU A 48 -6.01 1.41 -8.33
C GLU A 48 -7.44 0.94 -8.62
N THR A 49 -7.65 -0.38 -8.60
CA THR A 49 -8.97 -0.99 -8.81
C THR A 49 -9.94 -0.70 -7.65
N GLU A 50 -9.50 -0.87 -6.40
CA GLU A 50 -10.33 -0.66 -5.21
C GLU A 50 -10.73 0.82 -5.03
N TYR A 51 -9.81 1.74 -5.30
CA TYR A 51 -10.00 3.16 -5.04
C TYR A 51 -10.28 4.00 -6.29
N GLU A 52 -10.43 3.37 -7.45
CA GLU A 52 -10.60 4.03 -8.76
C GLU A 52 -9.53 5.13 -8.99
N ALA A 53 -8.28 4.83 -8.61
CA ALA A 53 -7.16 5.76 -8.63
C ALA A 53 -6.10 5.35 -9.67
N SER A 54 -5.17 6.27 -9.97
CA SER A 54 -3.96 5.95 -10.74
C SER A 54 -2.73 6.27 -9.89
N LEU A 55 -1.93 5.24 -9.62
CA LEU A 55 -0.80 5.29 -8.70
C LEU A 55 0.50 5.05 -9.49
N PRO A 56 1.41 6.03 -9.58
CA PRO A 56 2.65 5.83 -10.33
C PRO A 56 3.60 4.86 -9.61
N ILE A 57 4.06 3.83 -10.35
CA ILE A 57 5.01 2.80 -9.89
C ILE A 57 6.38 3.38 -9.47
N GLU A 58 6.73 4.56 -9.96
CA GLU A 58 8.04 5.20 -9.77
C GLU A 58 8.35 5.53 -8.31
N GLN A 59 7.37 5.40 -7.42
CA GLN A 59 7.54 5.70 -6.00
C GLN A 59 8.10 4.53 -5.17
N MET A 60 8.31 3.35 -5.76
CA MET A 60 8.86 2.20 -5.03
C MET A 60 10.29 2.48 -4.55
N ASP A 61 10.49 2.42 -3.24
CA ASP A 61 11.80 2.48 -2.60
C ASP A 61 11.93 1.26 -1.67
N ASP A 62 13.05 0.54 -1.75
CA ASP A 62 13.30 -0.68 -0.96
C ASP A 62 13.20 -0.46 0.56
N GLY A 63 13.42 0.78 1.02
CA GLY A 63 13.32 1.18 2.42
C GLY A 63 11.96 1.73 2.83
N MET A 64 10.99 1.83 1.90
CA MET A 64 9.68 2.41 2.19
C MET A 64 8.96 1.56 3.25
N SER A 65 8.46 2.21 4.31
CA SER A 65 7.61 1.53 5.30
C SER A 65 6.18 1.40 4.82
N LEU A 66 5.46 0.42 5.37
CA LEU A 66 4.04 0.22 5.09
C LEU A 66 3.22 1.49 5.38
N ARG A 67 3.53 2.19 6.47
CA ARG A 67 2.93 3.49 6.82
C ARG A 67 3.23 4.58 5.80
N ALA A 68 4.50 4.71 5.38
CA ALA A 68 4.89 5.73 4.42
C ALA A 68 4.18 5.52 3.07
N PHE A 69 4.09 4.26 2.64
CA PHE A 69 3.35 3.89 1.44
C PHE A 69 1.86 4.24 1.56
N ALA A 70 1.21 3.85 2.65
CA ALA A 70 -0.20 4.14 2.87
C ALA A 70 -0.52 5.64 2.92
N VAL A 71 0.32 6.44 3.57
CA VAL A 71 0.21 7.91 3.58
C VAL A 71 0.30 8.48 2.16
N TRP A 72 1.23 7.97 1.36
CA TRP A 72 1.40 8.39 -0.02
C TRP A 72 0.17 8.03 -0.86
N VAL A 73 -0.33 6.79 -0.77
CA VAL A 73 -1.55 6.33 -1.47
C VAL A 73 -2.74 7.20 -1.09
N SER A 74 -3.02 7.38 0.20
CA SER A 74 -4.09 8.27 0.69
C SER A 74 -3.97 9.70 0.17
N GLY A 75 -2.74 10.18 -0.08
CA GLY A 75 -2.49 11.48 -0.71
C GLY A 75 -2.95 11.57 -2.17
N GLN A 76 -2.98 10.44 -2.90
CA GLN A 76 -3.42 10.35 -4.29
C GLN A 76 -4.94 10.18 -4.43
N LEU A 77 -5.64 9.68 -3.40
CA LEU A 77 -7.09 9.37 -3.43
C LEU A 77 -8.02 10.61 -3.32
N ARG A 78 -7.67 11.73 -3.96
CA ARG A 78 -8.38 13.01 -3.83
C ARG A 78 -9.46 13.24 -4.88
#